data_AF-A0A942SL33-F1
#
_entry.id   AF-A0A942SL33-F1
#
_cell.length_a   1.000
_cell.length_b   1.000
_cell.length_c   1.000
_cell.angle_alpha   90.00
_cell.angle_beta   90.00
_cell.angle_gamma   90.00
#
_symmetry.space_group_name_H-M   'P 1'
#
loop_
_entity.id
_entity.type
_entity.pdbx_description
1 polymer ?
#
loop_
_entity_poly.entity_id
_entity_poly.type
_entity_poly.pdbx_seq_one_letter_code
_entity_poly.pdbx_strand_id
1 'polypeptide(L)'
;MTWQRLGQIVETTDYREYLRGDTVRLKKYLYVLRPLLATLWIEQGRGTAPMRFQDLVDGIDTDPALRSGIEELLTIKRSVPESEYGQPLPIINNFIDSELTRLES
;
A
#
# COMPACT_ATOMS: atom_id res chain seq x y z
N MET A 1 -32.83 4.11 5.83
CA MET A 1 -31.75 3.60 4.94
C MET A 1 -30.81 4.75 4.63
N THR A 2 -29.97 5.08 5.60
CA THR A 2 -29.10 6.26 5.56
C THR A 2 -27.73 5.85 5.07
N TRP A 3 -27.30 6.50 3.99
CA TRP A 3 -25.99 6.41 3.35
C TRP A 3 -24.82 6.91 4.24
N GLN A 4 -24.94 6.78 5.57
CA GLN A 4 -23.97 7.29 6.56
C GLN A 4 -23.19 6.19 7.30
N ARG A 5 -23.33 4.91 6.91
CA ARG A 5 -22.60 3.79 7.57
C ARG A 5 -21.66 2.98 6.68
N LEU A 6 -21.51 3.31 5.40
CA LEU A 6 -20.67 2.52 4.48
C LEU A 6 -19.35 3.19 4.07
N GLY A 7 -19.11 4.44 4.46
CA GLY A 7 -17.91 5.21 4.08
C GLY A 7 -16.90 5.47 5.21
N GLN A 8 -17.14 4.96 6.43
CA GLN A 8 -16.34 5.25 7.63
C GLN A 8 -15.74 4.00 8.30
N ILE A 9 -15.91 2.82 7.70
CA ILE A 9 -15.42 1.55 8.24
C ILE A 9 -14.70 0.79 7.12
N VAL A 10 -13.61 1.36 6.61
CA VAL A 10 -12.59 0.58 5.91
C VAL A 10 -11.31 0.68 6.74
N GLU A 11 -11.14 -0.33 7.59
CA GLU A 11 -9.89 -1.04 7.84
C GLU A 11 -8.65 -0.27 8.38
N THR A 12 -8.74 0.78 9.18
CA THR A 12 -7.53 1.27 9.90
C THR A 12 -7.13 0.32 11.06
N THR A 13 -8.13 -0.25 11.74
CA THR A 13 -7.92 -1.29 12.77
C THR A 13 -7.44 -2.61 12.16
N ASP A 14 -8.13 -3.09 11.12
CA ASP A 14 -7.78 -4.33 10.40
C ASP A 14 -6.38 -4.25 9.74
N TYR A 15 -6.00 -3.13 9.11
CA TYR A 15 -4.69 -2.96 8.49
C TYR A 15 -3.53 -3.19 9.48
N ARG A 16 -3.61 -2.56 10.67
CA ARG A 16 -2.57 -2.67 11.70
C ARG A 16 -2.46 -4.08 12.26
N GLU A 17 -3.58 -4.81 12.33
CA GLU A 17 -3.61 -6.20 12.77
C GLU A 17 -3.09 -7.17 11.69
N TYR A 18 -3.41 -6.97 10.41
CA TYR A 18 -3.04 -7.90 9.33
C TYR A 18 -1.62 -7.79 8.79
N LEU A 19 -0.92 -6.66 9.01
CA LEU A 19 0.45 -6.47 8.51
C LEU A 19 1.54 -6.55 9.60
N ARG A 20 1.16 -6.83 10.85
CA ARG A 20 2.07 -6.97 12.00
C ARG A 20 2.19 -8.41 12.55
N GLY A 21 1.49 -9.37 11.97
CA GLY A 21 1.60 -10.80 12.34
C GLY A 21 2.87 -11.48 11.79
N ASP A 22 3.18 -12.68 12.29
CA ASP A 22 4.30 -13.53 11.82
C ASP A 22 4.23 -13.83 10.31
N THR A 23 3.02 -13.83 9.74
CA THR A 23 2.78 -13.92 8.29
C THR A 23 1.69 -12.95 7.88
N VAL A 24 1.84 -12.35 6.70
CA VAL A 24 0.96 -11.30 6.20
C VAL A 24 0.51 -11.61 4.78
N ARG A 25 -0.70 -11.17 4.41
CA ARG A 25 -1.20 -11.38 3.06
C ARG A 25 -0.54 -10.41 2.07
N LEU A 26 0.34 -10.89 1.21
CA LEU A 26 1.11 -10.02 0.29
C LEU A 26 0.22 -9.19 -0.64
N LYS A 27 -0.93 -9.75 -1.07
CA LYS A 27 -1.90 -9.01 -1.89
C LYS A 27 -2.51 -7.79 -1.17
N LYS A 28 -2.59 -7.82 0.18
CA LYS A 28 -3.13 -6.71 0.97
C LYS A 28 -2.21 -5.48 0.92
N TYR A 29 -0.89 -5.65 0.83
CA TYR A 29 0.02 -4.52 0.58
C TYR A 29 -0.36 -3.76 -0.69
N LEU A 30 -0.62 -4.45 -1.79
CA LEU A 30 -0.98 -3.79 -3.06
C LEU A 30 -2.31 -3.04 -2.97
N TYR A 31 -3.30 -3.56 -2.23
CA TYR A 31 -4.57 -2.88 -2.01
C TYR A 31 -4.42 -1.57 -1.24
N VAL A 32 -3.50 -1.51 -0.27
CA VAL A 32 -3.29 -0.32 0.57
C VAL A 32 -2.29 0.65 -0.07
N LEU A 33 -1.23 0.15 -0.68
CA LEU A 33 -0.25 0.99 -1.37
C LEU A 33 -0.88 1.75 -2.54
N ARG A 34 -1.77 1.12 -3.31
CA ARG A 34 -2.31 1.75 -4.52
C ARG A 34 -3.03 3.09 -4.27
N PRO A 35 -3.98 3.22 -3.32
CA PRO A 35 -4.56 4.52 -3.00
C PRO A 35 -3.54 5.51 -2.42
N LEU A 36 -2.60 5.07 -1.56
CA LEU A 36 -1.60 5.96 -0.97
C LEU A 36 -0.64 6.54 -2.01
N LEU A 37 -0.12 5.70 -2.90
CA LEU A 37 0.75 6.13 -3.99
C LEU A 37 0.00 6.98 -5.01
N ALA A 38 -1.30 6.73 -5.22
CA ALA A 38 -2.14 7.58 -6.08
C ALA A 38 -2.38 8.97 -5.45
N THR A 39 -2.55 9.04 -4.12
CA THR A 39 -2.59 10.32 -3.41
C THR A 39 -1.29 11.08 -3.58
N LEU A 40 -0.14 10.44 -3.33
CA LEU A 40 1.19 11.05 -3.54
C LEU A 40 1.38 11.51 -4.99
N TRP A 41 0.91 10.74 -5.98
CA TRP A 41 0.98 11.12 -7.39
C TRP A 41 0.26 12.44 -7.67
N ILE A 42 -0.95 12.57 -7.14
CA ILE A 42 -1.77 13.78 -7.30
C ILE A 42 -1.12 14.96 -6.55
N GLU A 43 -0.63 14.74 -5.33
CA GLU A 43 0.08 15.74 -4.53
C GLU A 43 1.36 16.24 -5.21
N GLN A 44 2.04 15.39 -5.98
CA GLN A 44 3.20 15.75 -6.80
C GLN A 44 2.82 16.49 -8.10
N GLY A 45 1.55 16.82 -8.32
CA GLY A 45 1.09 17.59 -9.49
C GLY A 45 1.16 16.82 -10.81
N ARG A 46 1.21 15.48 -10.76
CA ARG A 46 1.40 14.61 -11.94
C ARG A 46 0.11 14.29 -12.69
N GLY A 47 -1.02 14.89 -12.30
CA GLY A 47 -2.31 14.69 -12.92
C GLY A 47 -2.94 13.34 -12.58
N THR A 48 -3.53 12.66 -13.55
CA THR A 48 -4.22 11.38 -13.34
C THR A 48 -3.23 10.26 -13.06
N ALA A 49 -3.41 9.56 -11.93
CA ALA A 49 -2.59 8.42 -11.57
C ALA A 49 -2.75 7.28 -12.60
N PRO A 50 -1.64 6.64 -13.04
CA PRO A 50 -1.69 5.58 -14.03
C PRO A 50 -2.40 4.33 -13.48
N MET A 51 -3.06 3.59 -14.38
CA MET A 51 -3.77 2.36 -14.00
C MET A 51 -2.80 1.24 -13.62
N ARG A 52 -1.61 1.18 -14.23
CA ARG A 52 -0.60 0.17 -13.89
C ARG A 52 0.12 0.56 -12.61
N PHE A 53 0.24 -0.40 -11.70
CA PHE A 53 0.89 -0.17 -10.41
C PHE A 53 2.39 0.10 -10.55
N GLN A 54 3.07 -0.57 -11.50
CA GLN A 54 4.48 -0.32 -11.76
C GLN A 54 4.71 1.14 -12.22
N ASP A 55 3.94 1.60 -13.21
CA ASP A 55 4.00 2.97 -13.71
C ASP A 55 3.76 4.01 -12.59
N LEU A 56 2.90 3.69 -11.61
CA LEU A 56 2.64 4.52 -10.44
C LEU A 56 3.89 4.66 -9.56
N VAL A 57 4.56 3.54 -9.26
CA VAL A 57 5.77 3.48 -8.42
C VAL A 57 6.97 4.14 -9.10
N ASP A 58 7.12 3.91 -10.40
CA ASP A 58 8.23 4.44 -11.19
C ASP A 58 8.12 5.95 -11.34
N GLY A 59 6.89 6.45 -11.48
CA GLY A 59 6.65 7.86 -11.70
C GLY A 59 6.70 8.70 -10.43
N ILE A 60 6.29 8.24 -9.25
CA ILE A 60 6.40 9.06 -8.03
C ILE A 60 7.85 9.24 -7.57
N ASP A 61 8.15 10.43 -7.04
CA ASP A 61 9.39 10.67 -6.30
C ASP A 61 9.20 10.18 -4.85
N THR A 62 9.90 9.11 -4.47
CA THR A 62 9.80 8.46 -3.15
C THR A 62 11.16 7.96 -2.69
N ASP A 63 11.27 7.63 -1.40
CA ASP A 63 12.47 7.04 -0.81
C ASP A 63 12.94 5.81 -1.63
N PRO A 64 14.20 5.79 -2.10
CA PRO A 64 14.77 4.62 -2.78
C PRO A 64 14.64 3.31 -2.01
N ALA A 65 14.66 3.36 -0.68
CA ALA A 65 14.44 2.19 0.17
C ALA A 65 13.01 1.65 0.07
N LEU A 66 12.01 2.55 0.02
CA LEU A 66 10.62 2.18 -0.19
C LEU A 66 10.42 1.57 -1.59
N ARG A 67 11.00 2.18 -2.62
CA ARG A 67 10.95 1.66 -3.99
C ARG A 67 11.53 0.24 -4.05
N SER A 68 12.69 0.02 -3.45
CA SER A 68 13.32 -1.30 -3.37
C SER A 68 12.43 -2.32 -2.65
N GLY A 69 11.78 -1.93 -1.54
CA GLY A 69 10.83 -2.79 -0.84
C GLY A 69 9.62 -3.16 -1.70
N ILE A 70 9.08 -2.22 -2.48
CA ILE A 70 7.97 -2.48 -3.39
C ILE A 70 8.39 -3.43 -4.54
N GLU A 71 9.60 -3.27 -5.08
CA GLU A 71 10.15 -4.18 -6.08
C GLU A 71 10.33 -5.61 -5.54
N GLU A 72 10.79 -5.73 -4.28
CA GLU A 72 10.86 -7.02 -3.58
C GLU A 72 9.47 -7.66 -3.45
N LEU A 73 8.48 -6.91 -2.98
CA LEU A 73 7.10 -7.38 -2.88
C LEU A 73 6.56 -7.91 -4.21
N LEU A 74 6.79 -7.19 -5.31
CA LEU A 74 6.37 -7.58 -6.65
C LEU A 74 7.11 -8.84 -7.15
N THR A 75 8.39 -8.97 -6.78
CA THR A 75 9.22 -10.13 -7.13
C THR A 75 8.75 -11.39 -6.39
N ILE A 76 8.46 -11.28 -5.09
CA ILE A 76 7.89 -12.37 -4.29
C ILE A 76 6.53 -12.78 -4.87
N LYS A 77 5.66 -11.81 -5.20
CA LYS A 77 4.31 -12.11 -5.72
C LYS A 77 4.34 -12.79 -7.09
N ARG A 78 5.30 -12.45 -7.96
CA ARG A 78 5.52 -13.12 -9.25
C ARG A 78 6.05 -14.55 -9.09
N SER A 79 6.92 -14.77 -8.10
CA SER A 79 7.58 -16.05 -7.88
C SER A 79 6.65 -17.07 -7.22
N VAL A 80 5.65 -16.62 -6.45
CA VAL A 80 4.72 -17.51 -5.75
C VAL A 80 3.27 -17.04 -5.98
N PRO A 81 2.68 -17.36 -7.15
CA PRO A 81 1.32 -16.94 -7.49
C PRO A 81 0.28 -17.45 -6.48
N GLU A 82 0.47 -18.68 -6.01
CA GLU A 82 -0.40 -19.38 -5.05
C GLU A 82 -0.18 -18.99 -3.59
N SER A 83 0.98 -18.40 -3.26
CA SER A 83 1.18 -17.94 -1.88
C SER A 83 0.44 -16.63 -1.68
N GLU A 84 -0.61 -16.74 -0.88
CA GLU A 84 -1.32 -15.58 -0.36
C GLU A 84 -0.53 -14.88 0.75
N TYR A 85 0.40 -15.59 1.41
CA TYR A 85 1.09 -15.15 2.62
C TYR A 85 2.61 -15.04 2.43
N GLY A 86 3.23 -14.14 3.19
CA GLY A 86 4.68 -13.96 3.22
C GLY A 86 5.12 -13.30 4.54
N GLN A 87 6.42 -13.09 4.68
CA GLN A 87 6.96 -12.33 5.80
C GLN A 87 6.54 -10.84 5.68
N PRO A 88 6.27 -10.15 6.80
CA PRO A 88 6.03 -8.72 6.79
C PRO A 88 7.25 -7.97 6.23
N LEU A 89 6.99 -6.92 5.44
CA LEU A 89 8.02 -6.06 4.87
C LEU A 89 8.07 -4.75 5.68
N PRO A 90 9.03 -4.59 6.62
CA PRO A 90 9.01 -3.49 7.59
C PRO A 90 9.06 -2.11 6.94
N ILE A 91 9.82 -1.95 5.86
CA ILE A 91 9.94 -0.67 5.14
C ILE A 91 8.59 -0.22 4.57
N ILE A 92 7.80 -1.16 4.04
CA ILE A 92 6.47 -0.88 3.49
C ILE A 92 5.49 -0.63 4.63
N ASN A 93 5.55 -1.41 5.71
CA ASN A 93 4.70 -1.20 6.90
C ASN A 93 4.88 0.20 7.48
N ASN A 94 6.13 0.65 7.62
CA ASN A 94 6.46 1.97 8.16
C ASN A 94 5.93 3.08 7.26
N PHE A 95 6.13 2.96 5.94
CA PHE A 95 5.60 3.92 4.98
C PHE A 95 4.07 4.03 5.07
N ILE A 96 3.36 2.90 5.09
CA ILE A 96 1.91 2.93 5.17
C ILE A 96 1.45 3.53 6.51
N ASP A 97 2.06 3.16 7.65
CA ASP A 97 1.69 3.73 8.95
C ASP A 97 1.94 5.25 9.00
N SER A 98 3.04 5.73 8.41
CA SER A 98 3.29 7.17 8.29
C SER A 98 2.27 7.88 7.40
N GLU A 99 1.90 7.30 6.26
CA GLU A 99 0.93 7.92 5.34
C GLU A 99 -0.48 7.90 5.91
N LEU A 100 -0.89 6.81 6.58
CA LEU A 100 -2.18 6.77 7.27
C LEU A 100 -2.25 7.82 8.38
N THR A 101 -1.19 7.95 9.20
CA THR A 101 -1.11 8.96 10.25
C THR A 101 -1.18 10.38 9.67
N ARG A 102 -0.49 10.62 8.53
CA ARG A 102 -0.53 11.90 7.81
C ARG A 102 -1.92 12.25 7.28
N LEU A 103 -2.67 11.27 6.78
CA LEU A 103 -4.01 11.47 6.20
C LEU A 103 -5.13 11.57 7.25
N GLU A 104 -4.93 11.03 8.44
CA GLU A 104 -5.85 11.16 9.58
C GLU A 104 -5.71 12.50 10.33
N SER A 105 -4.65 13.26 10.08
CA SER A 105 -4.33 14.55 10.73
C SER A 105 -4.96 15.74 10.00
#